data_AF-A0A7X6CC68-F1
#
_entry.id   AF-A0A7X6CC68-F1
#
_cell.length_a   1.000
_cell.length_b   1.000
_cell.length_c   1.000
_cell.angle_alpha   90.00
_cell.angle_beta   90.00
_cell.angle_gamma   90.00
#
_symmetry.space_group_name_H-M   'P 1'
#
loop_
_entity.id
_entity.type
_entity.pdbx_description
1 polymer ?
#
loop_
_entity_poly.entity_id
_entity_poly.type
_entity_poly.pdbx_seq_one_letter_code
_entity_poly.pdbx_strand_id
1 'polypeptide(L)'
;MRYLIDHNIRGQAVLLWGIVAVEGWLELAPLRFISFEEVGLSIDSSDRIVWRFAQANQMILLTANRNMKGLDSLEQTIREENTSTSLPVVTIGNLDRLDERNYRERCAARLVELALEIEQYRGVSRIFIP
;
A
#
# COMPACT_ATOMS: atom_id res chain seq x y z
N MET A 1 -9.74 7.24 -0.19
CA MET A 1 -9.02 5.95 -0.11
C MET A 1 -8.03 5.96 1.05
N ARG A 2 -7.98 4.89 1.85
CA ARG A 2 -7.02 4.76 2.96
C ARG A 2 -5.94 3.75 2.59
N TYR A 3 -4.69 4.13 2.80
CA TYR A 3 -3.53 3.26 2.60
C TYR A 3 -2.93 2.93 3.96
N LEU A 4 -2.86 1.65 4.30
CA LEU A 4 -2.09 1.18 5.44
C LEU A 4 -0.63 1.11 5.01
N ILE A 5 0.20 1.95 5.61
CA ILE A 5 1.63 2.05 5.31
C ILE A 5 2.35 0.99 6.13
N ASP A 6 2.92 0.03 5.44
CA ASP A 6 3.74 -1.00 6.05
C ASP A 6 4.96 -0.37 6.74
N HIS A 7 5.36 -0.97 7.86
CA HIS A 7 6.44 -0.44 8.70
C HIS A 7 7.76 -0.29 7.92
N ASN A 8 8.01 -1.20 6.97
CA ASN A 8 9.22 -1.23 6.14
C ASN A 8 9.40 -0.01 5.21
N ILE A 9 8.34 0.76 4.95
CA ILE A 9 8.38 1.94 4.08
C ILE A 9 8.05 3.24 4.83
N ARG A 10 7.93 3.20 6.17
CA ARG A 10 7.45 4.35 6.97
C ARG A 10 8.23 5.64 6.67
N GLY A 11 9.55 5.57 6.56
CA GLY A 11 10.40 6.76 6.30
C GLY A 11 10.17 7.34 4.91
N GLN A 12 10.19 6.51 3.88
CA GLN A 12 10.07 6.92 2.48
C GLN A 12 8.63 7.27 2.11
N ALA A 13 7.64 6.73 2.82
CA ALA A 13 6.24 7.12 2.69
C ALA A 13 6.02 8.61 2.97
N VAL A 14 6.87 9.26 3.79
CA VAL A 14 6.82 10.71 4.01
C VAL A 14 7.17 11.48 2.73
N LEU A 15 8.19 11.05 2.00
CA LEU A 15 8.58 11.67 0.72
C LEU A 15 7.49 11.48 -0.34
N LEU A 16 6.89 10.28 -0.38
CA LEU A 16 5.80 9.96 -1.28
C LEU A 16 4.52 10.75 -0.94
N TRP A 17 4.22 10.92 0.34
CA TRP A 17 3.09 11.75 0.77
C TRP A 17 3.28 13.21 0.39
N GLY A 18 4.51 13.74 0.53
CA GLY A 18 4.85 15.11 0.15
C GLY A 18 4.51 15.42 -1.31
N ILE A 19 4.82 14.52 -2.24
CA ILE A 19 4.49 14.76 -3.66
C ILE A 19 2.98 14.69 -3.93
N VAL A 20 2.26 13.76 -3.28
CA VAL A 20 0.80 13.64 -3.45
C VAL A 20 0.08 14.91 -2.96
N ALA A 21 0.56 15.50 -1.86
CA ALA A 21 -0.02 16.72 -1.31
C ALA A 21 0.30 17.98 -2.14
N VAL A 22 1.49 18.05 -2.72
CA VAL A 22 1.96 19.25 -3.45
C VAL A 22 1.39 19.34 -4.87
N GLU A 23 1.22 18.20 -5.56
CA GLU A 23 0.75 18.18 -6.96
C GLU A 23 -0.78 18.37 -7.10
N GLY A 24 -1.49 18.69 -6.01
CA GLY A 24 -2.94 18.95 -5.99
C GLY A 24 -3.80 17.70 -6.12
N TRP A 25 -3.20 16.51 -6.06
CA TRP A 25 -3.92 15.26 -6.33
C TRP A 25 -4.94 14.87 -5.27
N LEU A 26 -4.79 15.42 -4.06
CA LEU A 26 -5.78 15.29 -2.99
C LEU A 26 -7.12 15.94 -3.35
N GLU A 27 -7.13 16.93 -4.25
CA GLU A 27 -8.36 17.55 -4.76
C GLU A 27 -9.10 16.61 -5.73
N LEU A 28 -8.37 15.74 -6.42
CA LEU A 28 -8.93 14.77 -7.37
C LEU A 28 -9.41 13.49 -6.67
N ALA A 29 -8.61 12.99 -5.72
CA ALA A 29 -8.95 11.78 -4.96
C ALA A 29 -8.59 11.98 -3.48
N PRO A 30 -9.56 11.97 -2.57
CA PRO A 30 -9.27 12.08 -1.14
C PRO A 30 -8.55 10.80 -0.72
N LEU A 31 -7.26 10.90 -0.42
CA LEU A 31 -6.43 9.76 -0.03
C LEU A 31 -5.71 10.06 1.29
N ARG A 32 -5.49 9.04 2.10
CA ARG A 32 -4.86 9.16 3.42
C ARG A 32 -3.92 8.00 3.67
N PHE A 33 -2.71 8.32 4.14
CA PHE A 33 -1.77 7.34 4.64
C PHE A 33 -2.00 7.14 6.14
N ILE A 34 -2.01 5.88 6.57
CA ILE A 34 -2.25 5.47 7.95
C ILE A 34 -1.11 4.54 8.34
N SER A 35 -0.38 4.89 9.39
CA SER A 35 0.69 4.07 9.94
C SER A 35 0.15 2.97 10.87
N PHE A 36 0.99 1.96 11.15
CA PHE A 36 0.66 0.91 12.14
C PHE A 36 0.44 1.50 13.55
N GLU A 37 1.24 2.49 13.92
CA GLU A 37 1.14 3.19 15.20
C GLU A 37 -0.22 3.87 15.38
N GLU A 38 -0.72 4.53 14.34
CA GLU A 38 -2.05 5.17 14.34
C GLU A 38 -3.20 4.19 14.60
N VAL A 39 -3.02 2.91 14.23
CA VAL A 39 -4.05 1.87 14.37
C VAL A 39 -3.74 0.84 15.45
N GLY A 40 -2.65 1.03 16.21
CA GLY A 40 -2.22 0.11 17.27
C GLY A 40 -1.74 -1.27 16.77
N LEU A 41 -1.33 -1.39 15.51
CA LEU A 41 -0.71 -2.61 14.98
C LEU A 41 0.75 -2.69 15.46
N SER A 42 1.16 -3.87 15.95
CA SER A 42 2.57 -4.12 16.26
C SER A 42 3.41 -4.14 14.98
N ILE A 43 4.61 -3.58 15.03
CA ILE A 43 5.58 -3.65 13.93
C ILE A 43 6.02 -5.09 13.65
N ASP A 44 5.93 -5.98 14.64
CA ASP A 44 6.26 -7.40 14.54
C ASP A 44 5.08 -8.26 14.05
N SER A 45 3.96 -7.64 13.65
CA SER A 45 2.80 -8.35 13.12
C SER A 45 3.15 -9.08 11.82
N SER A 46 2.76 -10.36 11.73
CA SER A 46 2.94 -11.16 10.52
C SER A 46 2.18 -10.58 9.32
N ASP A 47 2.61 -10.93 8.10
CA ASP A 47 1.97 -10.40 6.88
C ASP A 47 0.49 -10.78 6.83
N ARG A 48 0.15 -11.99 7.33
CA ARG A 48 -1.23 -12.45 7.43
C ARG A 48 -2.08 -11.56 8.33
N ILE A 49 -1.57 -11.20 9.51
CA ILE A 49 -2.26 -10.30 10.45
C ILE A 49 -2.45 -8.92 9.81
N VAL A 50 -1.39 -8.37 9.21
CA VAL A 50 -1.43 -7.05 8.56
C VAL A 50 -2.40 -7.03 7.39
N TRP A 51 -2.39 -8.06 6.53
CA TRP A 51 -3.29 -8.16 5.39
C TRP A 51 -4.75 -8.27 5.83
N ARG A 52 -5.06 -9.16 6.78
CA ARG A 52 -6.41 -9.31 7.34
C ARG A 52 -6.90 -8.01 7.96
N PHE A 53 -6.04 -7.32 8.71
CA PHE A 53 -6.37 -6.02 9.28
C PHE A 53 -6.72 -5.00 8.19
N ALA A 54 -5.90 -4.90 7.14
CA ALA A 54 -6.13 -3.98 6.03
C ALA A 54 -7.47 -4.27 5.33
N GLN A 55 -7.75 -5.54 5.03
CA GLN A 55 -9.01 -5.96 4.39
C GLN A 55 -10.23 -5.66 5.28
N ALA A 56 -10.18 -6.06 6.56
CA ALA A 56 -11.27 -5.85 7.51
C ALA A 56 -11.58 -4.35 7.68
N ASN A 57 -10.58 -3.49 7.53
CA ASN A 57 -10.72 -2.05 7.65
C ASN A 57 -10.85 -1.32 6.31
N GLN A 58 -11.00 -2.02 5.17
CA GLN A 58 -11.09 -1.40 3.83
C GLN A 58 -9.94 -0.42 3.55
N MET A 59 -8.72 -0.89 3.79
CA MET A 59 -7.48 -0.16 3.51
C MET A 59 -6.66 -0.92 2.46
N ILE A 60 -6.01 -0.18 1.57
CA ILE A 60 -5.02 -0.73 0.64
C ILE A 60 -3.70 -0.85 1.40
N LEU A 61 -3.10 -2.05 1.45
CA LEU A 61 -1.77 -2.23 2.02
C LEU A 61 -0.72 -1.71 1.03
N LEU A 62 0.06 -0.71 1.43
CA LEU A 62 1.20 -0.20 0.67
C LEU A 62 2.49 -0.69 1.32
N THR A 63 3.33 -1.37 0.55
CA THR A 63 4.63 -1.91 0.97
C THR A 63 5.64 -1.71 -0.16
N ALA A 64 6.90 -2.09 0.04
CA ALA A 64 7.91 -2.13 -1.01
C ALA A 64 8.60 -3.48 -1.10
N ASN A 65 8.69 -4.21 0.02
CA ASN A 65 8.93 -5.64 0.00
C ASN A 65 8.73 -6.25 1.40
N ARG A 66 7.71 -7.11 1.57
CA ARG A 66 7.69 -8.12 2.66
C ARG A 66 8.14 -9.44 2.05
N ASN A 67 9.44 -9.64 1.97
CA ASN A 67 10.01 -10.95 1.67
C ASN A 67 10.08 -11.77 2.97
N MET A 68 8.93 -12.06 3.56
CA MET A 68 8.84 -13.19 4.49
C MET A 68 8.56 -14.44 3.67
N LYS A 69 9.35 -15.49 3.90
CA LYS A 69 9.08 -16.82 3.36
C LYS A 69 8.37 -17.63 4.44
N GLY A 70 7.34 -18.39 4.07
CA GLY A 70 6.62 -19.27 4.99
C GLY A 70 5.10 -19.09 4.93
N LEU A 71 4.41 -19.77 5.85
CA LEU A 71 2.95 -19.86 5.87
C LEU A 71 2.27 -18.49 6.06
N ASP A 72 2.89 -17.59 6.80
CA ASP A 72 2.37 -16.23 7.03
C ASP A 72 3.01 -15.18 6.13
N SER A 73 3.60 -15.60 5.01
CA SER A 73 4.04 -14.66 3.98
C SER A 73 2.84 -13.97 3.33
N LEU A 74 3.06 -12.76 2.85
CA LEU A 74 2.04 -12.00 2.15
C LEU A 74 1.55 -12.73 0.90
N GLU A 75 2.46 -13.39 0.16
CA GLU A 75 2.09 -14.17 -1.02
C GLU A 75 1.20 -15.35 -0.67
N GLN A 76 1.57 -16.14 0.35
CA GLN A 76 0.77 -17.27 0.79
C GLN A 76 -0.60 -16.82 1.32
N THR A 77 -0.63 -15.73 2.10
CA THR A 77 -1.86 -15.14 2.63
C THR A 77 -2.80 -14.75 1.48
N ILE A 78 -2.31 -14.01 0.50
CA ILE A 78 -3.11 -13.59 -0.65
C ILE A 78 -3.60 -14.82 -1.43
N ARG A 79 -2.75 -15.84 -1.63
CA ARG A 79 -3.15 -17.07 -2.33
C ARG A 79 -4.30 -17.79 -1.63
N GLU A 80 -4.28 -17.85 -0.30
CA GLU A 80 -5.27 -18.59 0.49
C GLU A 80 -6.55 -17.81 0.80
N GLU A 81 -6.45 -16.49 0.97
CA GLU A 81 -7.52 -15.67 1.55
C GLU A 81 -8.09 -14.60 0.61
N ASN A 82 -7.46 -14.34 -0.54
CA ASN A 82 -7.97 -13.35 -1.48
C ASN A 82 -9.30 -13.77 -2.10
N THR A 83 -10.23 -12.83 -2.19
CA THR A 83 -11.55 -13.02 -2.79
C THR A 83 -11.76 -12.02 -3.92
N SER A 84 -12.85 -12.15 -4.68
CA SER A 84 -13.21 -11.18 -5.73
C SER A 84 -13.49 -9.76 -5.21
N THR A 85 -13.66 -9.58 -3.89
CA THR A 85 -13.95 -8.27 -3.27
C THR A 85 -12.77 -7.68 -2.52
N SER A 86 -11.69 -8.45 -2.33
CA SER A 86 -10.49 -8.02 -1.62
C SER A 86 -9.83 -6.82 -2.29
N LEU A 87 -9.26 -5.92 -1.48
CA LEU A 87 -8.45 -4.82 -1.97
C LEU A 87 -7.05 -5.31 -2.35
N PRO A 88 -6.43 -4.76 -3.40
CA PRO A 88 -5.09 -5.15 -3.81
C PRO A 88 -4.06 -4.74 -2.75
N VAL A 89 -2.98 -5.51 -2.68
CA VAL A 89 -1.73 -5.04 -2.08
C VAL A 89 -0.96 -4.25 -3.13
N VAL A 90 -0.47 -3.06 -2.77
CA VAL A 90 0.38 -2.24 -3.63
C VAL A 90 1.83 -2.34 -3.18
N THR A 91 2.73 -2.60 -4.12
CA THR A 91 4.18 -2.72 -3.87
C THR A 91 4.96 -1.74 -4.71
N ILE A 92 5.73 -0.86 -4.05
CA ILE A 92 6.71 0.02 -4.70
C ILE A 92 7.89 -0.83 -5.15
N GLY A 93 8.22 -0.80 -6.44
CA GLY A 93 9.19 -1.70 -7.04
C GLY A 93 10.63 -1.47 -6.55
N ASN A 94 11.00 -0.22 -6.27
CA ASN A 94 12.33 0.18 -5.86
C ASN A 94 12.27 1.36 -4.86
N LEU A 95 12.30 1.01 -3.58
CA LEU A 95 12.29 1.93 -2.45
C LEU A 95 13.40 2.99 -2.51
N ASP A 96 14.59 2.62 -3.00
CA ASP A 96 15.78 3.49 -3.00
C ASP A 96 15.59 4.67 -3.97
N ARG A 97 14.82 4.47 -5.04
CA ARG A 97 14.55 5.49 -6.07
C ARG A 97 13.48 6.49 -5.67
N LEU A 98 12.90 6.38 -4.46
CA LEU A 98 11.99 7.41 -3.95
C LEU A 98 12.73 8.72 -3.60
N ASP A 99 14.04 8.80 -3.73
CA ASP A 99 14.77 10.08 -3.74
C ASP A 99 14.62 10.82 -5.09
N GLU A 100 14.53 10.08 -6.20
CA GLU A 100 14.28 10.59 -7.54
C GLU A 100 12.87 11.17 -7.67
N ARG A 101 12.76 12.48 -7.91
CA ARG A 101 11.47 13.17 -8.04
C ARG A 101 10.54 12.53 -9.07
N ASN A 102 11.04 12.25 -10.28
CA ASN A 102 10.23 11.66 -11.35
C ASN A 102 9.67 10.28 -10.97
N TYR A 103 10.48 9.47 -10.28
CA TYR A 103 10.07 8.17 -9.83
C TYR A 103 8.97 8.26 -8.75
N ARG A 104 9.12 9.16 -7.78
CA ARG A 104 8.07 9.46 -6.79
C ARG A 104 6.77 9.93 -7.43
N GLU A 105 6.84 10.85 -8.39
CA GLU A 105 5.66 11.35 -9.11
C GLU A 105 4.91 10.19 -9.79
N ARG A 106 5.64 9.28 -10.45
CA ARG A 106 5.05 8.09 -11.07
C ARG A 106 4.42 7.16 -10.05
N CYS A 107 5.07 6.92 -8.91
CA CYS A 107 4.49 6.12 -7.82
C CYS A 107 3.18 6.74 -7.32
N ALA A 108 3.21 8.03 -7.03
CA ALA A 108 2.07 8.75 -6.52
C ALA A 108 0.91 8.75 -7.55
N ALA A 109 1.20 8.86 -8.86
CA ALA A 109 0.17 8.90 -9.90
C ALA A 109 -0.59 7.58 -9.92
N ARG A 110 0.14 6.48 -9.81
CA ARG A 110 -0.43 5.14 -9.69
C ARG A 110 -1.29 5.00 -8.43
N LEU A 111 -0.89 5.57 -7.30
CA LEU A 111 -1.72 5.54 -6.09
C LEU A 111 -3.04 6.30 -6.28
N VAL A 112 -3.00 7.48 -6.91
CA VAL A 112 -4.21 8.27 -7.19
C VAL A 112 -5.13 7.54 -8.16
N GLU A 113 -4.59 6.97 -9.24
CA GLU A 113 -5.36 6.16 -10.19
C GLU A 113 -6.05 4.98 -9.48
N LEU A 114 -5.30 4.24 -8.65
CA LEU A 114 -5.87 3.14 -7.87
C LEU A 114 -6.96 3.61 -6.91
N ALA A 115 -6.85 4.81 -6.34
CA ALA A 115 -7.88 5.38 -5.47
C ALA A 115 -9.16 5.74 -6.24
N LEU A 116 -9.03 6.19 -7.50
CA LEU A 116 -10.15 6.55 -8.37
C LEU A 116 -10.84 5.33 -8.97
N GLU A 117 -10.07 4.29 -9.31
CA GLU A 117 -10.54 3.14 -10.08
C GLU A 117 -10.57 1.83 -9.27
N ILE A 118 -10.60 1.91 -7.94
CA ILE A 118 -10.41 0.76 -7.04
C ILE A 118 -11.30 -0.45 -7.36
N GLU A 119 -12.51 -0.21 -7.85
CA GLU A 119 -13.46 -1.26 -8.21
C GLU A 119 -12.96 -2.14 -9.36
N GLN A 120 -12.16 -1.59 -10.29
CA GLN A 120 -11.51 -2.34 -11.37
C GLN A 120 -10.37 -3.23 -10.86
N TYR A 121 -9.88 -2.97 -9.64
CA TYR A 121 -8.74 -3.65 -9.04
C TYR A 121 -9.13 -4.58 -7.88
N ARG A 122 -10.43 -4.75 -7.59
CA ARG A 122 -10.85 -5.72 -6.56
C ARG A 122 -10.54 -7.15 -6.98
N GLY A 123 -10.10 -7.94 -6.00
CA GLY A 123 -9.61 -9.29 -6.19
C GLY A 123 -8.28 -9.38 -6.93
N VAL A 124 -7.71 -8.26 -7.39
CA VAL A 124 -6.35 -8.24 -7.91
C VAL A 124 -5.40 -8.44 -6.73
N SER A 125 -4.78 -9.61 -6.68
CA SER A 125 -3.88 -10.04 -5.60
C SER A 125 -2.86 -8.96 -5.18
N ARG A 126 -2.00 -8.55 -6.12
CA ARG A 126 -0.90 -7.63 -5.84
C ARG A 126 -0.57 -6.82 -7.09
N ILE A 127 -0.34 -5.52 -6.89
CA ILE A 127 -0.03 -4.55 -7.94
C ILE A 127 1.35 -3.98 -7.64
N PHE A 128 2.24 -4.03 -8.62
CA PHE A 128 3.53 -3.38 -8.55
C PHE A 128 3.42 -2.01 -9.21
N ILE A 129 3.77 -0.97 -8.46
CA ILE A 129 3.94 0.38 -8.97
C ILE A 129 5.44 0.65 -9.12
N PRO A 130 5.84 1.64 -9.96
CA PRO A 130 7.22 1.96 -10.20
C PRO A 130 8.06 1.84 -8.97
#